data_AF-A0AAX1VTP5-F1
#
_entry.id   AF-A0AAX1VTP5-F1
#
_cell.length_a   1.000
_cell.length_b   1.000
_cell.length_c   1.000
_cell.angle_alpha   90.00
_cell.angle_beta   90.00
_cell.angle_gamma   90.00
#
_symmetry.space_group_name_H-M   'P 1'
#
loop_
_entity.id
_entity.type
_entity.pdbx_description
1 polymer ?
#
loop_
_entity_poly.entity_id
_entity_poly.type
_entity_poly.pdbx_seq_one_letter_code
_entity_poly.pdbx_strand_id
1 'polypeptide(L)'
;MAKQRTLLPPGRENFAQDPFAHSALGAMKWETASLYAGYPIDPSVTPLSEQLKNPVLWMTQAHAMSEAASAVLLKEQSFAEMPLSVRAVCESQYCAIAMMLIGYSLEVSLKAMIIVENGIEGYTQMGKKTMHHRLDDLASSLPDLSKKDKAILLGLSHFVSWAGRYPDPGTGKEHKLDEIFDLGEKHQVTAFDLFNVSSRVMRHAQTVVSQVLD
;
A
#
# COMPACT_ATOMS: atom_id res chain seq x y z
N MET A 1 -37.69 19.32 4.26
CA MET A 1 -36.93 18.93 3.06
C MET A 1 -35.46 18.78 3.47
N ALA A 2 -34.98 17.55 3.62
CA ALA A 2 -33.58 17.30 3.92
C ALA A 2 -32.73 17.73 2.72
N LYS A 3 -31.75 18.61 2.92
CA LYS A 3 -30.76 18.95 1.88
C LYS A 3 -30.12 17.64 1.40
N GLN A 4 -30.30 17.35 0.12
CA GLN A 4 -29.61 16.30 -0.61
C GLN A 4 -28.10 16.52 -0.41
N ARG A 5 -27.44 15.70 0.42
CA ARG A 5 -26.02 15.86 0.79
C ARG A 5 -25.15 15.38 -0.37
N THR A 6 -25.06 16.09 -1.48
CA THR A 6 -24.30 15.66 -2.69
C THR A 6 -22.97 14.97 -2.37
N LEU A 7 -22.73 13.81 -3.00
CA LEU A 7 -21.42 13.13 -2.99
C LEU A 7 -20.33 14.15 -3.40
N LEU A 8 -19.23 14.19 -2.65
CA LEU A 8 -18.10 15.05 -2.97
C LEU A 8 -17.49 14.57 -4.31
N PRO A 9 -17.39 15.44 -5.33
CA PRO A 9 -16.88 15.03 -6.63
C PRO A 9 -15.40 14.61 -6.55
N PRO A 10 -14.95 13.67 -7.41
CA PRO A 10 -13.54 13.36 -7.56
C PRO A 10 -12.80 14.52 -8.22
N GLY A 11 -11.51 14.70 -7.92
CA GLY A 11 -10.69 15.76 -8.51
C GLY A 11 -9.59 16.27 -7.56
N ARG A 12 -8.63 17.02 -8.10
CA ARG A 12 -7.47 17.57 -7.35
C ARG A 12 -7.57 19.07 -7.12
N GLU A 13 -8.65 19.72 -7.55
CA GLU A 13 -8.83 21.18 -7.51
C GLU A 13 -8.77 21.71 -6.08
N ASN A 14 -9.26 20.91 -5.13
CA ASN A 14 -9.26 21.25 -3.70
C ASN A 14 -7.95 20.88 -3.00
N PHE A 15 -7.08 20.06 -3.60
CA PHE A 15 -5.78 19.72 -3.01
C PHE A 15 -4.86 20.95 -2.94
N ALA A 16 -4.87 21.79 -3.97
CA ALA A 16 -4.07 23.02 -3.98
C ALA A 16 -4.56 24.06 -2.95
N GLN A 17 -5.82 23.98 -2.51
CA GLN A 17 -6.41 24.90 -1.54
C GLN A 17 -6.16 24.45 -0.10
N ASP A 18 -6.31 23.15 0.17
CA ASP A 18 -5.99 22.55 1.47
C ASP A 18 -5.55 21.08 1.28
N PRO A 19 -4.23 20.81 1.17
CA PRO A 19 -3.73 19.48 0.90
C PRO A 19 -3.93 18.52 2.08
N PHE A 20 -3.93 19.02 3.33
CA PHE A 20 -4.12 18.19 4.52
C PHE A 20 -5.57 17.75 4.64
N ALA A 21 -6.52 18.69 4.57
CA ALA A 21 -7.94 18.34 4.58
C ALA A 21 -8.28 17.45 3.39
N HIS A 22 -7.86 17.83 2.18
CA HIS A 22 -8.13 17.03 0.97
C HIS A 22 -7.73 15.56 1.13
N SER A 23 -6.53 15.32 1.67
CA SER A 23 -5.98 13.98 1.85
C SER A 23 -6.61 13.21 3.02
N ALA A 24 -7.06 13.91 4.07
CA ALA A 24 -7.73 13.30 5.22
C ALA A 24 -9.21 12.95 4.96
N LEU A 25 -9.82 13.48 3.88
CA LEU A 25 -11.25 13.29 3.57
C LEU A 25 -11.62 11.87 3.09
N GLY A 26 -10.66 10.95 2.91
CA GLY A 26 -10.93 9.60 2.40
C GLY A 26 -12.02 8.86 3.19
N ALA A 27 -11.89 8.83 4.53
CA ALA A 27 -12.88 8.20 5.41
C ALA A 27 -14.25 8.89 5.33
N MET A 28 -14.30 10.23 5.37
CA MET A 28 -15.56 10.98 5.28
C MET A 28 -16.28 10.79 3.94
N LYS A 29 -15.52 10.68 2.83
CA LYS A 29 -16.07 10.36 1.50
C LYS A 29 -16.69 8.96 1.50
N TRP A 30 -16.03 8.00 2.14
CA TRP A 30 -16.54 6.63 2.29
C TRP A 30 -17.81 6.56 3.15
N GLU A 31 -17.84 7.27 4.29
CA GLU A 31 -19.02 7.37 5.16
C GLU A 31 -20.21 7.99 4.41
N THR A 32 -19.95 9.05 3.65
CA THR A 32 -20.97 9.67 2.80
C THR A 32 -21.52 8.67 1.79
N ALA A 33 -20.66 7.92 1.09
CA ALA A 33 -21.09 6.90 0.15
C ALA A 33 -21.91 5.78 0.81
N SER A 34 -21.52 5.35 2.01
CA SER A 34 -22.23 4.33 2.79
C SER A 34 -23.62 4.81 3.23
N LEU A 35 -23.74 6.05 3.69
CA LEU A 35 -25.02 6.70 3.98
C LEU A 35 -25.95 6.71 2.77
N TYR A 36 -25.41 7.03 1.59
CA TYR A 36 -26.17 7.01 0.33
C TYR A 36 -26.67 5.62 -0.05
N ALA A 37 -25.88 4.59 0.26
CA ALA A 37 -26.25 3.19 0.05
C ALA A 37 -27.25 2.68 1.11
N GLY A 38 -27.67 3.51 2.07
CA GLY A 38 -28.68 3.16 3.08
C GLY A 38 -28.11 2.59 4.38
N TYR A 39 -26.78 2.60 4.57
CA TYR A 39 -26.17 2.16 5.83
C TYR A 39 -26.29 3.23 6.92
N PRO A 40 -26.68 2.86 8.15
CA PRO A 40 -26.91 3.81 9.24
C PRO A 40 -25.59 4.23 9.91
N ILE A 41 -24.86 5.13 9.25
CA ILE A 41 -23.63 5.76 9.79
C ILE A 41 -23.96 7.15 10.33
N ASP A 42 -23.46 7.49 11.51
CA ASP A 42 -23.52 8.87 12.02
C ASP A 42 -22.24 9.64 11.63
N PRO A 43 -22.30 10.58 10.67
CA PRO A 43 -21.13 11.33 10.20
C PRO A 43 -20.73 12.47 11.15
N SER A 44 -21.47 12.69 12.25
CA SER A 44 -21.16 13.71 13.25
C SER A 44 -20.21 13.23 14.36
N VAL A 45 -19.91 11.93 14.38
CA VAL A 45 -19.04 11.30 15.38
C VAL A 45 -17.69 11.00 14.75
N THR A 46 -16.60 11.37 15.43
CA THR A 46 -15.25 10.98 15.01
C THR A 46 -15.16 9.46 14.93
N PRO A 47 -14.66 8.88 13.82
CA PRO A 47 -14.60 7.44 13.68
C PRO A 47 -13.78 6.80 14.79
N LEU A 48 -14.34 5.79 15.45
CA LEU A 48 -13.58 4.94 16.37
C LEU A 48 -12.49 4.21 15.58
N SER A 49 -11.37 3.86 16.24
CA SER A 49 -10.25 3.15 15.61
C SER A 49 -10.69 1.89 14.84
N GLU A 50 -11.74 1.22 15.32
CA GLU A 50 -12.33 0.05 14.68
C GLU A 50 -13.04 0.38 13.36
N GLN A 51 -13.73 1.51 13.27
CA GLN A 51 -14.39 1.98 12.04
C GLN A 51 -13.38 2.34 10.95
N LEU A 52 -12.17 2.76 11.33
CA LEU A 52 -11.06 3.01 10.41
C LEU A 52 -10.41 1.72 9.90
N LYS A 53 -10.58 0.58 10.58
CA LYS A 53 -10.14 -0.76 10.10
C LYS A 53 -11.18 -1.34 9.13
N ASN A 54 -11.54 -0.56 8.12
CA ASN A 54 -12.51 -0.93 7.12
C ASN A 54 -11.79 -1.49 5.87
N PRO A 55 -12.03 -2.76 5.48
CA PRO A 55 -11.35 -3.38 4.35
C PRO A 55 -11.55 -2.64 3.02
N VAL A 56 -12.74 -2.09 2.78
CA VAL A 56 -13.04 -1.34 1.55
C VAL A 56 -12.24 -0.04 1.51
N LEU A 57 -12.27 0.72 2.61
CA LEU A 57 -11.45 1.93 2.75
C LEU A 57 -9.96 1.63 2.53
N TRP A 58 -9.45 0.54 3.10
CA TRP A 58 -8.05 0.13 2.96
C TRP A 58 -7.73 -0.29 1.52
N MET A 59 -8.63 -1.01 0.84
CA MET A 59 -8.46 -1.31 -0.58
C MET A 59 -8.41 -0.05 -1.45
N THR A 60 -9.21 1.00 -1.16
CA THR A 60 -9.09 2.27 -1.90
C THR A 60 -7.72 2.92 -1.73
N GLN A 61 -7.15 2.87 -0.52
CA GLN A 61 -5.81 3.38 -0.25
C GLN A 61 -4.74 2.54 -0.97
N ALA A 62 -4.89 1.21 -0.96
CA ALA A 62 -4.01 0.31 -1.69
C ALA A 62 -4.00 0.63 -3.20
N HIS A 63 -5.18 0.76 -3.82
CA HIS A 63 -5.30 1.17 -5.21
C HIS A 63 -4.66 2.53 -5.49
N ALA A 64 -4.89 3.53 -4.63
CA ALA A 64 -4.27 4.85 -4.78
C ALA A 64 -2.73 4.78 -4.74
N MET A 65 -2.15 3.94 -3.89
CA MET A 65 -0.69 3.75 -3.81
C MET A 65 -0.13 3.02 -5.04
N SER A 66 -0.86 2.02 -5.58
CA SER A 66 -0.47 1.35 -6.81
C SER A 66 -0.50 2.28 -8.03
N GLU A 67 -1.51 3.15 -8.12
CA GLU A 67 -1.59 4.18 -9.16
C GLU A 67 -0.48 5.22 -9.00
N ALA A 68 -0.18 5.65 -7.76
CA ALA A 68 0.90 6.56 -7.48
C ALA A 68 2.27 5.99 -7.88
N ALA A 69 2.53 4.71 -7.59
CA ALA A 69 3.75 4.03 -8.03
C ALA A 69 3.89 4.02 -9.56
N SER A 70 2.79 3.76 -10.26
CA SER A 70 2.76 3.79 -11.73
C SER A 70 3.05 5.18 -12.26
N ALA A 71 2.44 6.22 -11.68
CA ALA A 71 2.69 7.60 -12.06
C ALA A 71 4.15 8.04 -11.82
N VAL A 72 4.78 7.54 -10.75
CA VAL A 72 6.21 7.75 -10.47
C VAL A 72 7.05 7.11 -11.58
N LEU A 73 6.85 5.82 -11.85
CA LEU A 73 7.67 5.07 -12.82
C LEU A 73 7.52 5.54 -14.27
N LEU A 74 6.34 6.04 -14.64
CA LEU A 74 6.06 6.50 -16.00
C LEU A 74 6.50 7.95 -16.25
N LYS A 75 6.83 8.70 -15.20
CA LYS A 75 7.24 10.09 -15.33
C LYS A 75 8.72 10.15 -15.70
N GLU A 76 9.05 10.96 -16.71
CA GLU A 76 10.43 11.34 -16.98
C GLU A 76 10.95 12.29 -15.90
N GLN A 77 12.09 11.94 -15.30
CA GLN A 77 12.70 12.75 -14.24
C GLN A 77 13.69 13.77 -14.81
N SER A 78 13.70 14.96 -14.21
CA SER A 78 14.65 16.02 -14.55
C SER A 78 15.83 16.04 -13.59
N PHE A 79 16.64 14.97 -13.56
CA PHE A 79 17.91 14.93 -12.82
C PHE A 79 19.11 15.47 -13.64
N ALA A 80 18.82 16.12 -14.77
CA ALA A 80 19.83 16.60 -15.71
C ALA A 80 20.77 17.66 -15.10
N GLU A 81 20.30 18.41 -14.11
CA GLU A 81 21.06 19.45 -13.42
C GLU A 81 22.12 18.87 -12.45
N MET A 82 22.00 17.59 -12.08
CA MET A 82 22.94 16.91 -11.18
C MET A 82 24.17 16.38 -11.94
N PRO A 83 25.35 16.31 -11.27
CA PRO A 83 26.51 15.57 -11.78
C PRO A 83 26.15 14.12 -12.11
N LEU A 84 26.78 13.52 -13.13
CA LEU A 84 26.42 12.20 -13.63
C LEU A 84 26.41 11.11 -12.55
N SER A 85 27.41 11.09 -11.67
CA SER A 85 27.48 10.12 -10.56
C SER A 85 26.33 10.27 -9.57
N VAL A 86 25.93 11.50 -9.26
CA VAL A 86 24.80 11.81 -8.37
C VAL A 86 23.48 11.49 -9.04
N ARG A 87 23.36 11.77 -10.35
CA ARG A 87 22.18 11.44 -11.15
C ARG A 87 21.83 9.95 -11.09
N ALA A 88 22.84 9.08 -11.22
CA ALA A 88 22.63 7.64 -11.11
C ALA A 88 22.13 7.23 -9.71
N VAL A 89 22.62 7.87 -8.65
CA VAL A 89 22.12 7.65 -7.28
C VAL A 89 20.68 8.12 -7.14
N CYS A 90 20.33 9.30 -7.65
CA CYS A 90 18.97 9.82 -7.66
C CYS A 90 18.00 8.86 -8.37
N GLU A 91 18.41 8.31 -9.53
CA GLU A 91 17.59 7.36 -10.28
C GLU A 91 17.29 6.09 -9.49
N SER A 92 18.32 5.49 -8.87
CA SER A 92 18.15 4.31 -8.01
C SER A 92 17.22 4.58 -6.83
N GLN A 93 17.35 5.75 -6.17
CA GLN A 93 16.49 6.14 -5.07
C GLN A 93 15.05 6.45 -5.53
N TYR A 94 14.89 7.02 -6.73
CA TYR A 94 13.59 7.27 -7.34
C TYR A 94 12.82 5.96 -7.56
N CYS A 95 13.49 4.94 -8.09
CA CYS A 95 12.93 3.59 -8.24
C CYS A 95 12.62 2.94 -6.87
N ALA A 96 13.44 3.17 -5.85
CA ALA A 96 13.18 2.67 -4.49
C ALA A 96 11.87 3.23 -3.89
N ILE A 97 11.53 4.49 -4.19
CA ILE A 97 10.25 5.10 -3.79
C ILE A 97 9.07 4.37 -4.45
N ALA A 98 9.18 4.06 -5.75
CA ALA A 98 8.13 3.29 -6.44
C ALA A 98 7.97 1.89 -5.84
N MET A 99 9.08 1.20 -5.53
CA MET A 99 9.04 -0.09 -4.84
C MET A 99 8.37 -0.01 -3.46
N MET A 100 8.64 1.06 -2.70
CA MET A 100 7.97 1.30 -1.41
C MET A 100 6.47 1.51 -1.57
N LEU A 101 6.03 2.30 -2.55
CA LEU A 101 4.60 2.53 -2.81
C LEU A 101 3.88 1.23 -3.20
N ILE A 102 4.51 0.40 -4.04
CA ILE A 102 4.00 -0.94 -4.37
C ILE A 102 3.93 -1.80 -3.10
N GLY A 103 4.99 -1.81 -2.30
CA GLY A 103 5.03 -2.58 -1.06
C GLY A 103 3.95 -2.15 -0.07
N TYR A 104 3.73 -0.86 0.14
CA TYR A 104 2.63 -0.36 0.98
C TYR A 104 1.26 -0.72 0.41
N SER A 105 1.10 -0.65 -0.92
CA SER A 105 -0.12 -1.12 -1.58
C SER A 105 -0.43 -2.56 -1.20
N LEU A 106 0.56 -3.45 -1.31
CA LEU A 106 0.39 -4.86 -0.95
C LEU A 106 0.14 -5.05 0.55
N GLU A 107 0.87 -4.32 1.40
CA GLU A 107 0.69 -4.40 2.85
C GLU A 107 -0.75 -4.07 3.24
N VAL A 108 -1.28 -2.95 2.73
CA VAL A 108 -2.62 -2.49 3.08
C VAL A 108 -3.68 -3.44 2.50
N SER A 109 -3.52 -3.94 1.26
CA SER A 109 -4.46 -4.91 0.69
C SER A 109 -4.48 -6.24 1.43
N LEU A 110 -3.30 -6.76 1.83
CA LEU A 110 -3.20 -8.01 2.59
C LEU A 110 -3.81 -7.86 3.98
N LYS A 111 -3.58 -6.72 4.65
CA LYS A 111 -4.21 -6.46 5.95
C LYS A 111 -5.72 -6.28 5.84
N ALA A 112 -6.22 -5.67 4.76
CA ALA A 112 -7.65 -5.59 4.48
C ALA A 112 -8.27 -6.99 4.35
N MET A 113 -7.62 -7.88 3.58
CA MET A 113 -8.00 -9.28 3.45
C MET A 113 -8.00 -10.01 4.81
N ILE A 114 -6.95 -9.85 5.63
CA ILE A 114 -6.89 -10.45 6.97
C ILE A 114 -8.04 -9.98 7.88
N ILE A 115 -8.45 -8.71 7.78
CA ILE A 115 -9.61 -8.20 8.54
C ILE A 115 -10.90 -8.88 8.08
N VAL A 116 -11.08 -9.12 6.78
CA VAL A 116 -12.24 -9.85 6.26
C VAL A 116 -12.26 -11.28 6.77
N GLU A 117 -11.13 -11.98 6.70
CA GLU A 117 -11.03 -13.39 7.06
C GLU A 117 -11.12 -13.65 8.57
N ASN A 118 -10.54 -12.77 9.39
CA ASN A 118 -10.34 -13.01 10.83
C ASN A 118 -11.04 -11.99 11.73
N GLY A 119 -11.72 -11.00 11.15
CA GLY A 119 -12.30 -9.88 11.88
C GLY A 119 -11.24 -8.91 12.44
N ILE A 120 -11.72 -7.79 12.98
CA ILE A 120 -10.87 -6.74 13.57
C ILE A 120 -10.06 -7.26 14.77
N GLU A 121 -10.67 -8.13 15.59
CA GLU A 121 -10.00 -8.70 16.75
C GLU A 121 -8.87 -9.66 16.32
N GLY A 122 -9.14 -10.56 15.37
CA GLY A 122 -8.13 -11.46 14.81
C GLY A 122 -6.95 -10.70 14.20
N TYR A 123 -7.23 -9.67 13.39
CA TYR A 123 -6.21 -8.75 12.87
C TYR A 123 -5.37 -8.11 13.99
N THR A 124 -6.02 -7.64 15.06
CA THR A 124 -5.34 -6.98 16.18
C THR A 124 -4.46 -7.95 16.97
N GLN A 125 -4.88 -9.21 17.14
CA GLN A 125 -4.09 -10.24 17.79
C GLN A 125 -2.90 -10.68 16.93
N MET A 126 -3.09 -10.81 15.61
CA MET A 126 -2.02 -11.11 14.66
C MET A 126 -0.98 -10.00 14.63
N GLY A 127 -1.39 -8.72 14.61
CA GLY A 127 -0.49 -7.58 14.61
C GLY A 127 0.46 -7.50 15.82
N LYS A 128 0.13 -8.15 16.94
CA LYS A 128 1.05 -8.29 18.09
C LYS A 128 2.12 -9.36 17.88
N LYS A 129 1.88 -10.33 16.99
CA LYS A 129 2.78 -11.46 16.69
C LYS A 129 3.58 -11.26 15.40
N THR A 130 3.01 -10.59 14.41
CA THR A 130 3.61 -10.35 13.09
C THR A 130 4.06 -8.89 12.99
N MET A 131 5.36 -8.67 12.85
CA MET A 131 5.95 -7.36 12.59
C MET A 131 5.25 -6.70 11.39
N HIS A 132 4.80 -5.45 11.55
CA HIS A 132 3.77 -4.80 10.73
C HIS A 132 4.04 -4.67 9.22
N HIS A 133 5.23 -5.03 8.73
CA HIS A 133 5.69 -4.76 7.37
C HIS A 133 6.20 -5.98 6.58
N ARG A 134 6.10 -7.19 7.15
CA ARG A 134 6.59 -8.41 6.49
C ARG A 134 5.57 -8.95 5.50
N LEU A 135 5.71 -8.58 4.24
CA LEU A 135 4.80 -8.96 3.17
C LEU A 135 4.80 -10.47 2.89
N ASP A 136 5.95 -11.14 3.09
CA ASP A 136 6.08 -12.59 2.98
C ASP A 136 5.24 -13.32 4.03
N ASP A 137 5.21 -12.81 5.27
CA ASP A 137 4.37 -13.34 6.35
C ASP A 137 2.89 -13.00 6.10
N LEU A 138 2.59 -11.75 5.73
CA LEU A 138 1.22 -11.29 5.45
C LEU A 138 0.58 -12.04 4.28
N ALA A 139 1.38 -12.47 3.30
CA ALA A 139 0.91 -13.21 2.15
C ALA A 139 0.92 -14.73 2.36
N SER A 140 1.21 -15.23 3.55
CA SER A 140 1.38 -16.67 3.80
C SER A 140 0.13 -17.53 3.53
N SER A 141 -1.06 -16.94 3.61
CA SER A 141 -2.33 -17.61 3.27
C SER A 141 -2.61 -17.65 1.76
N LEU A 142 -1.87 -16.91 0.94
CA LEU A 142 -2.12 -16.89 -0.50
C LEU A 142 -1.72 -18.23 -1.13
N PRO A 143 -2.60 -18.82 -1.97
CA PRO A 143 -2.26 -20.03 -2.70
C PRO A 143 -1.17 -19.76 -3.74
N ASP A 144 -0.41 -20.82 -4.07
CA ASP A 144 0.48 -20.86 -5.23
C ASP A 144 1.59 -19.79 -5.27
N LEU A 145 2.08 -19.34 -4.11
CA LEU A 145 3.28 -18.49 -4.06
C LEU A 145 4.54 -19.32 -4.30
N SER A 146 5.22 -19.03 -5.41
CA SER A 146 6.50 -19.65 -5.75
C SER A 146 7.62 -19.21 -4.79
N LYS A 147 8.77 -19.89 -4.82
CA LYS A 147 9.96 -19.44 -4.09
C LYS A 147 10.41 -18.03 -4.52
N LYS A 148 10.27 -17.71 -5.82
CA LYS A 148 10.59 -16.39 -6.36
C LYS A 148 9.59 -15.34 -5.89
N ASP A 149 8.31 -15.69 -5.81
CA ASP A 149 7.25 -14.78 -5.31
C ASP A 149 7.53 -14.38 -3.86
N LYS A 150 7.88 -15.37 -3.01
CA LYS A 150 8.24 -15.13 -1.61
C LYS A 150 9.50 -14.27 -1.48
N ALA A 151 10.51 -14.49 -2.33
CA ALA A 151 11.71 -13.66 -2.36
C ALA A 151 11.40 -12.20 -2.76
N ILE A 152 10.50 -11.99 -3.72
CA ILE A 152 10.03 -10.66 -4.14
C ILE A 152 9.30 -9.96 -2.99
N LEU A 153 8.38 -10.64 -2.31
CA LEU A 153 7.65 -10.08 -1.17
C LEU A 153 8.58 -9.76 0.00
N LEU A 154 9.56 -10.63 0.28
CA LEU A 154 10.58 -10.36 1.28
C LEU A 154 11.40 -9.12 0.90
N GLY A 155 11.90 -9.03 -0.33
CA GLY A 155 12.61 -7.86 -0.84
C GLY A 155 11.81 -6.58 -0.69
N LEU A 156 10.54 -6.57 -1.12
CA LEU A 156 9.62 -5.43 -0.95
C LEU A 156 9.41 -5.04 0.52
N SER A 157 9.46 -5.99 1.45
CA SER A 157 9.37 -5.72 2.89
C SER A 157 10.52 -4.83 3.38
N HIS A 158 11.72 -4.92 2.78
CA HIS A 158 12.81 -3.99 3.08
C HIS A 158 12.52 -2.57 2.60
N PHE A 159 11.95 -2.41 1.40
CA PHE A 159 11.60 -1.10 0.84
C PHE A 159 10.50 -0.40 1.65
N VAL A 160 9.51 -1.15 2.10
CA VAL A 160 8.48 -0.68 3.04
C VAL A 160 9.07 -0.30 4.39
N SER A 161 10.01 -1.10 4.90
CA SER A 161 10.54 -0.94 6.27
C SER A 161 11.62 0.13 6.40
N TRP A 162 12.43 0.36 5.37
CA TRP A 162 13.50 1.36 5.44
C TRP A 162 13.94 1.81 4.06
N ALA A 163 14.25 0.89 3.14
CA ALA A 163 15.05 1.19 1.95
C ALA A 163 14.43 2.23 0.98
N GLY A 164 13.10 2.33 0.93
CA GLY A 164 12.43 3.37 0.15
C GLY A 164 12.13 4.67 0.91
N ARG A 165 12.36 4.71 2.23
CA ARG A 165 12.21 5.90 3.09
C ARG A 165 13.55 6.58 3.30
N TYR A 166 14.52 5.82 3.80
CA TYR A 166 15.90 6.22 4.07
C TYR A 166 16.81 5.06 3.67
N PRO A 167 17.88 5.28 2.90
CA PRO A 167 18.81 4.23 2.49
C PRO A 167 19.75 3.81 3.64
N ASP A 168 19.20 3.63 4.84
CA ASP A 168 19.89 3.21 6.05
C ASP A 168 18.99 2.17 6.78
N PRO A 169 19.43 0.91 6.90
CA PRO A 169 18.68 -0.12 7.64
C PRO A 169 18.71 0.07 9.16
N GLY A 170 19.47 1.06 9.65
CA GLY A 170 19.73 1.36 11.04
C GLY A 170 20.97 0.63 11.57
N THR A 171 21.43 1.08 12.74
CA THR A 171 22.67 0.61 13.38
C THR A 171 22.72 -0.92 13.53
N GLY A 172 23.81 -1.53 13.03
CA GLY A 172 24.08 -2.97 13.17
C GLY A 172 23.27 -3.86 12.24
N LYS A 173 22.56 -3.29 11.25
CA LYS A 173 21.74 -4.00 10.27
C LYS A 173 22.23 -3.83 8.84
N GLU A 174 23.49 -3.49 8.67
CA GLU A 174 24.13 -3.22 7.37
C GLU A 174 24.00 -4.42 6.42
N HIS A 175 24.06 -5.65 6.95
CA HIS A 175 23.85 -6.90 6.20
C HIS A 175 22.49 -6.98 5.48
N LYS A 176 21.49 -6.19 5.87
CA LYS A 176 20.20 -6.12 5.18
C LYS A 176 20.27 -5.47 3.81
N LEU A 177 21.33 -4.70 3.53
CA LEU A 177 21.62 -4.23 2.18
C LEU A 177 22.00 -5.40 1.29
N ASP A 178 22.93 -6.24 1.76
CA ASP A 178 23.39 -7.43 1.03
C ASP A 178 22.22 -8.39 0.75
N GLU A 179 21.31 -8.56 1.71
CA GLU A 179 20.11 -9.39 1.56
C GLU A 179 19.23 -8.96 0.36
N ILE A 180 19.07 -7.66 0.10
CA ILE A 180 18.29 -7.17 -1.05
C ILE A 180 18.96 -7.60 -2.36
N PHE A 181 20.27 -7.43 -2.46
CA PHE A 181 21.04 -7.81 -3.65
C PHE A 181 21.00 -9.34 -3.85
N ASP A 182 21.26 -10.10 -2.80
CA ASP A 182 21.26 -11.56 -2.83
C ASP A 182 19.89 -12.12 -3.27
N LEU A 183 18.79 -11.56 -2.76
CA LEU A 183 17.44 -11.94 -3.16
C LEU A 183 17.21 -11.68 -4.65
N GLY A 184 17.62 -10.50 -5.14
CA GLY A 184 17.48 -10.11 -6.53
C GLY A 184 18.29 -11.00 -7.47
N GLU A 185 19.56 -11.22 -7.18
CA GLU A 185 20.48 -11.99 -8.01
C GLU A 185 20.14 -13.48 -8.01
N LYS A 186 20.01 -14.08 -6.83
CA LYS A 186 19.76 -15.53 -6.68
C LYS A 186 18.48 -15.97 -7.37
N HIS A 187 17.45 -15.13 -7.33
CA HIS A 187 16.14 -15.44 -7.91
C HIS A 187 15.94 -14.81 -9.29
N GLN A 188 16.91 -14.05 -9.81
CA GLN A 188 16.83 -13.31 -11.06
C GLN A 188 15.55 -12.47 -11.14
N VAL A 189 15.30 -11.67 -10.10
CA VAL A 189 14.09 -10.85 -10.00
C VAL A 189 14.14 -9.75 -11.04
N THR A 190 13.12 -9.68 -11.89
CA THR A 190 12.92 -8.58 -12.84
C THR A 190 11.74 -7.71 -12.40
N ALA A 191 11.63 -6.52 -12.99
CA ALA A 191 10.46 -5.67 -12.81
C ALA A 191 9.17 -6.39 -13.22
N PHE A 192 9.20 -7.19 -14.30
CA PHE A 192 8.06 -7.98 -14.74
C PHE A 192 7.60 -8.97 -13.66
N ASP A 193 8.53 -9.70 -13.04
CA ASP A 193 8.20 -10.63 -11.96
C ASP A 193 7.56 -9.91 -10.77
N LEU A 194 8.15 -8.75 -10.38
CA LEU A 194 7.64 -7.93 -9.29
C LEU A 194 6.20 -7.50 -9.55
N PHE A 195 5.93 -6.88 -10.70
CA PHE A 195 4.57 -6.44 -11.04
C PHE A 195 3.60 -7.60 -11.19
N ASN A 196 4.04 -8.74 -11.71
CA ASN A 196 3.21 -9.93 -11.82
C ASN A 196 2.78 -10.43 -10.43
N VAL A 197 3.71 -10.56 -9.49
CA VAL A 197 3.40 -10.93 -8.09
C VAL A 197 2.49 -9.90 -7.44
N SER A 198 2.82 -8.61 -7.55
CA SER A 198 1.98 -7.54 -6.99
C SER A 198 0.54 -7.58 -7.53
N SER A 199 0.36 -7.80 -8.84
CA SER A 199 -0.95 -7.89 -9.46
C SER A 199 -1.76 -9.10 -8.99
N ARG A 200 -1.10 -10.26 -8.81
CA ARG A 200 -1.72 -11.49 -8.31
C ARG A 200 -2.18 -11.32 -6.87
N VAL A 201 -1.32 -10.76 -6.01
CA VAL A 201 -1.63 -10.50 -4.60
C VAL A 201 -2.80 -9.52 -4.48
N MET A 202 -2.73 -8.39 -5.19
CA MET A 202 -3.78 -7.37 -5.18
C MET A 202 -5.12 -7.94 -5.67
N ARG A 203 -5.11 -8.71 -6.75
CA ARG A 203 -6.32 -9.36 -7.29
C ARG A 203 -6.94 -10.33 -6.29
N HIS A 204 -6.12 -11.12 -5.60
CA HIS A 204 -6.61 -12.06 -4.60
C HIS A 204 -7.26 -11.32 -3.43
N ALA A 205 -6.58 -10.30 -2.88
CA ALA A 205 -7.13 -9.46 -1.82
C ALA A 205 -8.44 -8.78 -2.25
N GLN A 206 -8.52 -8.28 -3.48
CA GLN A 206 -9.72 -7.69 -4.04
C GLN A 206 -10.89 -8.69 -4.09
N THR A 207 -10.64 -9.92 -4.56
CA THR A 207 -11.66 -10.98 -4.61
C THR A 207 -12.20 -11.31 -3.21
N VAL A 208 -11.32 -11.41 -2.21
CA VAL A 208 -11.73 -11.68 -0.83
C VAL A 208 -12.56 -10.52 -0.27
N VAL A 209 -12.13 -9.27 -0.48
CA VAL A 209 -12.84 -8.08 0.02
C VAL A 209 -14.17 -7.87 -0.70
N SER A 210 -14.30 -8.20 -1.99
CA SER A 210 -15.57 -8.07 -2.71
C SER A 210 -16.65 -9.03 -2.23
N GLN A 211 -16.28 -10.20 -1.66
CA GLN A 211 -17.25 -11.15 -1.10
C GLN A 211 -18.05 -10.59 0.08
N VAL A 212 -17.60 -9.49 0.68
CA VAL A 212 -18.26 -8.83 1.82
C VAL A 212 -19.13 -7.64 1.39
N LEU A 213 -19.12 -7.31 0.09
CA LEU A 213 -19.90 -6.23 -0.51
C LEU A 213 -21.18 -6.71 -1.20
N ASP A 214 -21.31 -8.02 -1.43
CA ASP A 214 -22.49 -8.70 -1.98
C ASP A 214 -23.36 -9.28 -0.84
#